data_AF-A0A924NHH4-F1
#
_entry.id   AF-A0A924NHH4-F1
#
_cell.length_a   1.000
_cell.length_b   1.000
_cell.length_c   1.000
_cell.angle_alpha   90.00
_cell.angle_beta   90.00
_cell.angle_gamma   90.00
#
_symmetry.space_group_name_H-M   'P 1'
#
loop_
_entity.id
_entity.type
_entity.pdbx_description
1 polymer ?
#
loop_
_entity_poly.entity_id
_entity_poly.type
_entity_poly.pdbx_seq_one_letter_code
_entity_poly.pdbx_strand_id
1 'polypeptide(L)'
;MLGQRGNRLTAMLSSAGFEPGKKLTPANGINDALGNRIAQAVRRDQPFHVYLVLPVHPEGKLNDITIAGQVHWTMQSLVFADQSLVNRVRRAIAARQLCKNTLSDVAWNQAMTEAGKRVGDVAPYQQVNEAQWCKYLTLLNLRNCQRVGGIVRTEQIYIHSKLLIVDDRHVILGSANINDRSQSGKRDSELAVMLLDSAEEKKTIRDRVTTVNTLARKLRVDLWNKHFAITGGGNDLVKPAAAMAAFIERPAADETIAAIQKMAFDNANIYKKTFPHIPWTDTSEDEVQTGASLWPVCPPNISAKDAGIRSATMPFHEDFWKDNAAHVKAPEKLKGYFTKLPTNWTIGENNHPGQMSVMALTMLEETNGLTPQTGEPNAAAQEIA
;
A
#
# COMPACT_ATOMS: atom_id res chain seq x y z
N MET A 1 -1.85 24.24 19.50
CA MET A 1 -3.20 23.88 19.01
C MET A 1 -3.53 24.61 17.70
N LEU A 2 -2.75 24.36 16.64
CA LEU A 2 -2.99 24.86 15.27
C LEU A 2 -2.77 23.76 14.21
N GLY A 3 -2.54 22.51 14.62
CA GLY A 3 -2.35 21.37 13.73
C GLY A 3 -3.55 20.44 13.78
N GLN A 4 -4.55 20.70 12.94
CA GLN A 4 -5.59 19.74 12.53
C GLN A 4 -6.57 20.35 11.50
N ARG A 5 -6.65 21.69 11.41
CA ARG A 5 -7.59 22.37 10.50
C ARG A 5 -7.04 22.69 9.10
N GLY A 6 -5.72 22.57 8.87
CA GLY A 6 -5.08 22.93 7.59
C GLY A 6 -5.20 21.89 6.47
N ASN A 7 -5.33 20.60 6.78
CA ASN A 7 -5.21 19.52 5.77
C ASN A 7 -6.56 18.94 5.28
N ARG A 8 -7.68 19.60 5.59
CA ARG A 8 -9.04 19.18 5.17
C ARG A 8 -9.61 20.01 4.01
N LEU A 9 -8.79 20.83 3.35
CA LEU A 9 -9.14 21.46 2.08
C LEU A 9 -9.15 20.40 0.96
N THR A 10 -10.28 19.71 0.85
CA THR A 10 -10.85 19.25 -0.41
C THR A 10 -9.94 18.37 -1.28
N ALA A 11 -9.54 17.19 -0.77
CA ALA A 11 -9.11 16.09 -1.63
C ALA A 11 -10.33 15.40 -2.29
N MET A 12 -11.16 16.17 -3.00
CA MET A 12 -11.88 15.64 -4.15
C MET A 12 -10.86 15.59 -5.29
N LEU A 13 -10.19 14.44 -5.42
CA LEU A 13 -9.37 13.98 -6.56
C LEU A 13 -8.95 15.08 -7.56
N SER A 14 -7.67 15.48 -7.57
CA SER A 14 -7.00 16.10 -8.75
C SER A 14 -5.49 16.18 -8.51
N SER A 15 -4.58 16.01 -9.47
CA SER A 15 -4.46 15.26 -10.73
C SER A 15 -2.95 15.10 -11.04
N ALA A 16 -2.47 13.86 -11.27
CA ALA A 16 -1.30 13.70 -12.14
C ALA A 16 -1.74 14.06 -13.57
N GLY A 17 -1.08 15.05 -14.15
CA GLY A 17 -1.50 15.73 -15.38
C GLY A 17 -2.00 17.15 -15.06
N PHE A 18 -1.10 18.12 -15.10
CA PHE A 18 -1.43 19.53 -14.89
C PHE A 18 -1.92 20.13 -16.22
N GLU A 19 -3.23 20.10 -16.46
CA GLU A 19 -3.91 21.06 -17.34
C GLU A 19 -4.56 22.12 -16.45
N PRO A 20 -4.16 23.40 -16.51
CA PRO A 20 -4.80 24.45 -15.74
C PRO A 20 -6.31 24.49 -15.98
N GLY A 21 -7.11 24.31 -14.92
CA GLY A 21 -8.57 24.39 -14.97
C GLY A 21 -9.32 23.07 -15.17
N LYS A 22 -8.66 21.92 -15.36
CA LYS A 22 -9.32 20.60 -15.39
C LYS A 22 -8.87 19.70 -14.23
N LYS A 23 -9.81 19.32 -13.36
CA LYS A 23 -9.59 18.25 -12.37
C LYS A 23 -9.61 16.90 -13.09
N LEU A 24 -8.44 16.38 -13.45
CA LEU A 24 -8.32 15.03 -14.02
C LEU A 24 -8.31 14.01 -12.88
N THR A 25 -9.47 13.43 -12.60
CA THR A 25 -9.58 12.27 -11.70
C THR A 25 -9.23 11.00 -12.47
N PRO A 26 -8.67 9.96 -11.81
CA PRO A 26 -8.61 8.64 -12.42
C PRO A 26 -10.00 8.22 -12.93
N ALA A 27 -10.08 7.75 -14.17
CA ALA A 27 -11.33 7.46 -14.86
C ALA A 27 -11.59 5.96 -15.03
N ASN A 28 -10.57 5.10 -14.89
CA ASN A 28 -10.75 3.66 -14.98
C ASN A 28 -11.71 3.15 -13.88
N GLY A 29 -12.60 2.23 -14.26
CA GLY A 29 -13.67 1.73 -13.39
C GLY A 29 -13.29 0.56 -12.48
N ILE A 30 -12.00 0.19 -12.37
CA ILE A 30 -11.61 -1.05 -11.66
C ILE A 30 -11.89 -0.94 -10.15
N ASN A 31 -11.51 0.18 -9.53
CA ASN A 31 -11.79 0.42 -8.11
C ASN A 31 -13.31 0.42 -7.84
N ASP A 32 -14.08 1.02 -8.73
CA ASP A 32 -15.52 1.09 -8.65
C ASP A 32 -16.18 -0.28 -8.77
N ALA A 33 -15.77 -1.08 -9.76
CA ALA A 33 -16.26 -2.44 -9.95
C ALA A 33 -15.95 -3.32 -8.72
N LEU A 34 -14.71 -3.27 -8.22
CA LEU A 34 -14.28 -4.05 -7.06
C LEU A 34 -15.02 -3.62 -5.79
N GLY A 35 -15.08 -2.31 -5.52
CA GLY A 35 -15.81 -1.75 -4.38
C GLY A 35 -17.30 -2.10 -4.41
N ASN A 36 -17.94 -2.03 -5.58
CA ASN A 36 -19.34 -2.41 -5.76
C ASN A 36 -19.56 -3.91 -5.55
N ARG A 37 -18.64 -4.76 -6.03
CA ARG A 37 -18.73 -6.22 -5.82
C ARG A 37 -18.62 -6.58 -4.35
N ILE A 38 -17.71 -5.93 -3.60
CA ILE A 38 -17.61 -6.10 -2.14
C ILE A 38 -18.87 -5.59 -1.46
N ALA A 39 -19.37 -4.40 -1.85
CA ALA A 39 -20.59 -3.84 -1.27
C ALA A 39 -21.81 -4.75 -1.44
N GLN A 40 -21.94 -5.42 -2.60
CA GLN A 40 -22.98 -6.43 -2.82
C GLN A 40 -22.79 -7.67 -1.93
N ALA A 41 -21.55 -8.09 -1.68
CA ALA A 41 -21.28 -9.16 -0.73
C ALA A 41 -21.70 -8.78 0.68
N VAL A 42 -21.34 -7.59 1.15
CA VAL A 42 -21.74 -7.05 2.47
C VAL A 42 -23.26 -6.94 2.58
N ARG A 43 -23.93 -6.40 1.54
CA ARG A 43 -25.38 -6.22 1.47
C ARG A 43 -26.14 -7.54 1.70
N ARG A 44 -25.63 -8.62 1.08
CA ARG A 44 -26.27 -9.93 1.04
C ARG A 44 -25.68 -10.95 2.02
N ASP A 45 -24.75 -10.50 2.87
CA ASP A 45 -23.99 -11.38 3.77
C ASP A 45 -23.36 -12.59 3.04
N GLN A 46 -22.83 -12.34 1.84
CA GLN A 46 -22.25 -13.38 1.01
C GLN A 46 -20.77 -13.56 1.31
N PRO A 47 -20.27 -14.82 1.34
CA PRO A 47 -18.85 -15.10 1.25
C PRO A 47 -18.18 -14.37 0.10
N PHE A 48 -17.24 -13.49 0.45
CA PHE A 48 -16.41 -12.80 -0.53
C PHE A 48 -15.17 -12.25 0.15
N HIS A 49 -14.01 -12.47 -0.45
CA HIS A 49 -12.75 -11.92 0.03
C HIS A 49 -11.84 -11.57 -1.13
N VAL A 50 -11.06 -10.50 -0.97
CA VAL A 50 -10.11 -10.00 -1.95
C VAL A 50 -8.72 -9.96 -1.33
N TYR A 51 -7.75 -10.61 -1.95
CA TYR A 51 -6.33 -10.41 -1.66
C TYR A 51 -5.75 -9.45 -2.69
N LEU A 52 -5.29 -8.28 -2.25
CA LEU A 52 -4.64 -7.30 -3.12
C LEU A 52 -3.17 -7.18 -2.73
N VAL A 53 -2.29 -7.59 -3.65
CA VAL A 53 -0.84 -7.64 -3.43
C VAL A 53 -0.18 -6.58 -4.31
N LEU A 54 0.43 -5.57 -3.70
CA LEU A 54 1.01 -4.40 -4.38
C LEU A 54 2.49 -4.24 -4.02
N PRO A 55 3.33 -3.66 -4.89
CA PRO A 55 4.64 -3.20 -4.43
C PRO A 55 4.44 -2.19 -3.29
N VAL A 56 5.41 -2.10 -2.37
CA VAL A 56 5.33 -1.13 -1.26
C VAL A 56 5.27 0.29 -1.84
N HIS A 57 6.14 0.55 -2.82
CA HIS A 57 6.19 1.76 -3.60
C HIS A 57 6.70 1.42 -5.01
N PRO A 58 6.46 2.29 -6.01
CA PRO A 58 7.02 2.13 -7.34
C PRO A 58 8.55 2.08 -7.34
N GLU A 59 9.13 1.48 -8.37
CA GLU A 59 10.58 1.47 -8.56
C GLU A 59 11.11 2.90 -8.75
N GLY A 60 12.11 3.28 -7.96
CA GLY A 60 12.72 4.61 -7.99
C GLY A 60 12.96 5.19 -6.60
N LYS A 61 13.59 6.37 -6.56
CA LYS A 61 13.87 7.08 -5.30
C LYS A 61 12.61 7.75 -4.79
N LEU A 62 12.35 7.67 -3.48
CA LEU A 62 11.14 8.25 -2.87
C LEU A 62 11.11 9.79 -2.88
N ASN A 63 12.25 10.45 -3.10
CA ASN A 63 12.33 11.90 -3.29
C ASN A 63 12.13 12.34 -4.75
N ASP A 64 11.92 11.41 -5.69
CA ASP A 64 11.51 11.74 -7.05
C ASP A 64 10.03 12.11 -7.07
N ILE A 65 9.72 13.28 -7.66
CA ILE A 65 8.36 13.83 -7.71
C ILE A 65 7.35 12.90 -8.40
N THR A 66 7.80 12.11 -9.38
CA THR A 66 6.97 11.14 -10.10
C THR A 66 6.66 9.95 -9.21
N ILE A 67 7.65 9.45 -8.48
CA ILE A 67 7.49 8.31 -7.57
C ILE A 67 6.60 8.68 -6.39
N ALA A 68 6.87 9.81 -5.75
CA ALA A 68 6.04 10.37 -4.69
C ALA A 68 4.60 10.63 -5.15
N GLY A 69 4.43 11.13 -6.39
CA GLY A 69 3.12 11.29 -7.01
C GLY A 69 2.37 9.97 -7.18
N GLN A 70 3.05 8.91 -7.62
CA GLN A 70 2.45 7.59 -7.76
C GLN A 70 2.08 6.99 -6.39
N VAL A 71 2.89 7.19 -5.35
CA VAL A 71 2.55 6.81 -3.96
C VAL A 71 1.30 7.56 -3.51
N HIS A 72 1.23 8.88 -3.74
CA HIS A 72 0.06 9.70 -3.43
C HIS A 72 -1.21 9.12 -4.07
N TRP A 73 -1.20 8.87 -5.38
CA TRP A 73 -2.37 8.32 -6.08
C TRP A 73 -2.75 6.92 -5.60
N THR A 74 -1.76 6.08 -5.30
CA THR A 74 -1.98 4.75 -4.74
C THR A 74 -2.73 4.84 -3.41
N MET A 75 -2.26 5.70 -2.49
CA MET A 75 -2.89 5.86 -1.18
C MET A 75 -4.26 6.52 -1.25
N GLN A 76 -4.46 7.49 -2.15
CA GLN A 76 -5.78 8.06 -2.41
C GLN A 76 -6.76 7.00 -2.94
N SER A 77 -6.35 6.17 -3.90
CA SER A 77 -7.20 5.11 -4.45
C SER A 77 -7.50 3.98 -3.46
N LEU A 78 -6.56 3.64 -2.57
CA LEU A 78 -6.71 2.53 -1.64
C LEU A 78 -7.38 2.92 -0.33
N VAL A 79 -6.95 4.01 0.33
CA VAL A 79 -7.30 4.30 1.72
C VAL A 79 -7.84 5.72 1.94
N PHE A 80 -7.15 6.76 1.47
CA PHE A 80 -7.40 8.13 1.96
C PHE A 80 -8.59 8.84 1.33
N ALA A 81 -8.82 8.67 0.02
CA ALA A 81 -9.93 9.37 -0.62
C ALA A 81 -11.27 8.86 -0.07
N ASP A 82 -12.28 9.72 -0.12
CA ASP A 82 -13.64 9.35 0.24
C ASP A 82 -14.10 8.10 -0.54
N GLN A 83 -13.82 8.05 -1.84
CA GLN A 83 -14.17 6.93 -2.73
C GLN A 83 -13.06 5.87 -2.84
N SER A 84 -12.10 5.86 -1.91
CA SER A 84 -11.05 4.83 -1.87
C SER A 84 -11.63 3.44 -1.69
N LEU A 85 -10.89 2.40 -2.06
CA LEU A 85 -11.35 1.01 -1.97
C LEU A 85 -11.77 0.67 -0.53
N VAL A 86 -10.90 0.96 0.46
CA VAL A 86 -11.18 0.70 1.88
C VAL A 86 -12.41 1.49 2.34
N ASN A 87 -12.54 2.77 1.97
CA ASN A 87 -13.68 3.58 2.41
C ASN A 87 -14.98 3.14 1.73
N ARG A 88 -14.95 2.59 0.52
CA ARG A 88 -16.12 1.94 -0.10
C ARG A 88 -16.55 0.70 0.69
N VAL A 89 -15.62 -0.13 1.15
CA VAL A 89 -15.92 -1.28 2.00
C VAL A 89 -16.51 -0.82 3.35
N ARG A 90 -15.87 0.15 4.01
CA ARG A 90 -16.37 0.74 5.27
C ARG A 90 -17.79 1.29 5.11
N ARG A 91 -18.07 2.01 4.02
CA ARG A 91 -19.41 2.54 3.73
C ARG A 91 -20.44 1.45 3.54
N ALA A 92 -20.09 0.37 2.83
CA ALA A 92 -21.00 -0.76 2.69
C ALA A 92 -21.34 -1.41 4.04
N ILE A 93 -20.35 -1.52 4.93
CA ILE A 93 -20.55 -2.06 6.29
C ILE A 93 -21.43 -1.11 7.12
N ALA A 94 -21.15 0.19 7.11
CA ALA A 94 -21.98 1.18 7.80
C ALA A 94 -23.41 1.24 7.22
N ALA A 95 -23.57 1.17 5.91
CA ALA A 95 -24.87 1.10 5.26
C ALA A 95 -25.64 -0.15 5.67
N ARG A 96 -24.96 -1.30 5.80
CA ARG A 96 -25.54 -2.54 6.31
C ARG A 96 -26.05 -2.40 7.73
N GLN A 97 -25.38 -1.63 8.58
CA GLN A 97 -25.81 -1.34 9.95
C GLN A 97 -27.02 -0.39 10.01
N LEU A 98 -27.14 0.53 9.05
CA LEU A 98 -28.25 1.49 8.96
C LEU A 98 -29.50 0.91 8.27
N CYS A 99 -29.31 -0.01 7.33
CA CYS A 99 -30.36 -0.46 6.43
C CYS A 99 -31.25 -1.55 7.05
N LYS A 100 -32.51 -1.22 7.34
CA LYS A 100 -33.52 -2.17 7.86
C LYS A 100 -33.83 -3.31 6.88
N ASN A 101 -33.92 -3.02 5.58
CA ASN A 101 -34.16 -4.01 4.53
C ASN A 101 -33.08 -3.91 3.45
N THR A 102 -32.03 -4.70 3.59
CA THR A 102 -30.90 -4.67 2.66
C THR A 102 -31.17 -5.30 1.31
N LEU A 103 -32.29 -5.95 1.09
CA LEU A 103 -32.60 -6.50 -0.22
C LEU A 103 -33.26 -5.48 -1.14
N SER A 104 -33.87 -4.42 -0.60
CA SER A 104 -34.42 -3.31 -1.39
C SER A 104 -33.31 -2.41 -1.94
N ASP A 105 -33.27 -2.20 -3.26
CA ASP A 105 -32.30 -1.29 -3.89
C ASP A 105 -32.46 0.15 -3.41
N VAL A 106 -33.70 0.61 -3.23
CA VAL A 106 -33.99 1.96 -2.74
C VAL A 106 -33.45 2.13 -1.32
N ALA A 107 -33.77 1.19 -0.42
CA ALA A 107 -33.32 1.26 0.97
C ALA A 107 -31.79 1.12 1.09
N TRP A 108 -31.18 0.28 0.26
CA TRP A 108 -29.73 0.13 0.21
C TRP A 108 -29.03 1.39 -0.29
N ASN A 109 -29.49 1.99 -1.38
CA ASN A 109 -28.90 3.20 -1.95
C ASN A 109 -29.05 4.40 -1.00
N GLN A 110 -30.18 4.50 -0.30
CA GLN A 110 -30.37 5.49 0.76
C GLN A 110 -29.38 5.26 1.90
N ALA A 111 -29.25 4.03 2.40
CA ALA A 111 -28.31 3.72 3.48
C ALA A 111 -26.84 3.94 3.08
N MET A 112 -26.45 3.66 1.84
CA MET A 112 -25.12 3.96 1.29
C MET A 112 -24.84 5.47 1.28
N THR A 113 -25.85 6.27 0.93
CA THR A 113 -25.76 7.74 0.94
C THR A 113 -25.63 8.26 2.38
N GLU A 114 -26.46 7.76 3.29
CA GLU A 114 -26.43 8.12 4.71
C GLU A 114 -25.10 7.72 5.37
N ALA A 115 -24.57 6.54 5.07
CA ALA A 115 -23.27 6.07 5.57
C ALA A 115 -22.09 6.97 5.16
N GLY A 116 -22.21 7.64 4.01
CA GLY A 116 -21.22 8.61 3.51
C GLY A 116 -21.46 10.05 3.95
N LYS A 117 -22.68 10.38 4.41
CA LYS A 117 -23.05 11.74 4.81
C LYS A 117 -22.37 12.09 6.12
N ARG A 118 -21.67 13.23 6.16
CA ARG A 118 -21.05 13.72 7.40
C ARG A 118 -22.12 14.17 8.38
N VAL A 119 -22.03 13.69 9.61
CA VAL A 119 -22.82 14.16 10.75
C VAL A 119 -21.83 14.84 11.70
N GLY A 120 -21.75 16.17 11.64
CA GLY A 120 -20.65 16.93 12.23
C GLY A 120 -19.34 16.75 11.44
N ASP A 121 -18.24 16.44 12.14
CA ASP A 121 -16.90 16.32 11.54
C ASP A 121 -16.55 14.92 11.01
N VAL A 122 -17.47 13.95 11.15
CA VAL A 122 -17.24 12.52 10.88
C VAL A 122 -18.43 11.93 10.12
N ALA A 123 -18.14 11.10 9.11
CA ALA A 123 -19.14 10.28 8.43
C ALA A 123 -19.27 8.90 9.12
N PRO A 124 -20.47 8.26 9.15
CA PRO A 124 -20.67 6.96 9.81
C PRO A 124 -19.65 5.89 9.40
N TYR A 125 -19.26 5.84 8.13
CA TYR A 125 -18.26 4.86 7.65
C TYR A 125 -16.90 4.96 8.35
N GLN A 126 -16.54 6.12 8.90
CA GLN A 126 -15.25 6.31 9.58
C GLN A 126 -15.20 5.64 10.95
N GLN A 127 -16.34 5.20 11.49
CA GLN A 127 -16.41 4.40 12.72
C GLN A 127 -16.15 2.91 12.44
N VAL A 128 -16.13 2.48 11.17
CA VAL A 128 -15.84 1.11 10.80
C VAL A 128 -14.33 0.86 10.89
N ASN A 129 -13.94 0.07 11.89
CA ASN A 129 -12.54 -0.20 12.21
C ASN A 129 -11.91 -1.22 11.24
N GLU A 130 -10.60 -1.43 11.40
CA GLU A 130 -9.85 -2.34 10.53
C GLU A 130 -10.31 -3.80 10.62
N ALA A 131 -10.55 -4.31 11.82
CA ALA A 131 -11.04 -5.66 12.03
C ALA A 131 -12.37 -5.95 11.31
N GLN A 132 -13.20 -4.93 11.08
CA GLN A 132 -14.46 -5.06 10.34
C GLN A 132 -14.25 -5.11 8.82
N TRP A 133 -13.49 -4.19 8.22
CA TRP A 133 -13.34 -4.15 6.77
C TRP A 133 -12.37 -5.22 6.24
N CYS A 134 -11.37 -5.62 7.04
CA CYS A 134 -10.42 -6.69 6.69
C CYS A 134 -11.08 -8.06 6.47
N LYS A 135 -12.34 -8.25 6.90
CA LYS A 135 -13.11 -9.47 6.56
C LYS A 135 -13.30 -9.65 5.05
N TYR A 136 -13.31 -8.55 4.28
CA TYR A 136 -13.60 -8.57 2.84
C TYR A 136 -12.37 -8.26 1.98
N LEU A 137 -11.33 -7.66 2.55
CA LEU A 137 -10.17 -7.16 1.80
C LEU A 137 -8.90 -7.31 2.63
N THR A 138 -7.90 -7.98 2.07
CA THR A 138 -6.54 -8.05 2.63
C THR A 138 -5.57 -7.32 1.73
N LEU A 139 -4.91 -6.28 2.26
CA LEU A 139 -3.89 -5.50 1.55
C LEU A 139 -2.49 -5.99 1.95
N LEU A 140 -1.73 -6.46 0.96
CA LEU A 140 -0.42 -7.08 1.15
C LEU A 140 0.63 -6.42 0.26
N ASN A 141 1.88 -6.56 0.67
CA ASN A 141 3.05 -6.43 -0.19
C ASN A 141 3.98 -7.62 0.04
N LEU A 142 5.12 -7.62 -0.65
CA LEU A 142 6.18 -8.61 -0.43
C LEU A 142 7.49 -7.92 -0.02
N ARG A 143 8.19 -8.50 0.94
CA ARG A 143 9.50 -8.02 1.41
C ARG A 143 10.41 -9.18 1.74
N ASN A 144 11.71 -8.96 1.58
CA ASN A 144 12.76 -9.90 1.96
C ASN A 144 13.83 -9.19 2.80
N CYS A 145 14.66 -9.99 3.47
CA CYS A 145 15.92 -9.54 4.06
C CYS A 145 16.97 -10.63 3.97
N GLN A 146 18.24 -10.22 3.90
CA GLN A 146 19.39 -11.10 3.80
C GLN A 146 20.62 -10.44 4.42
N ARG A 147 21.63 -11.24 4.77
CA ARG A 147 22.98 -10.73 5.08
C ARG A 147 23.78 -10.50 3.80
N VAL A 148 24.22 -9.26 3.59
CA VAL A 148 25.10 -8.87 2.49
C VAL A 148 26.33 -8.21 3.12
N GLY A 149 27.52 -8.76 2.86
CA GLY A 149 28.75 -8.29 3.50
C GLY A 149 28.72 -8.38 5.04
N GLY A 150 28.03 -9.39 5.59
CA GLY A 150 27.84 -9.55 7.04
C GLY A 150 26.76 -8.65 7.66
N ILE A 151 26.25 -7.66 6.92
CA ILE A 151 25.25 -6.72 7.41
C ILE A 151 23.86 -7.16 6.96
N VAL A 152 22.90 -7.13 7.88
CA VAL A 152 21.50 -7.45 7.58
C VAL A 152 20.87 -6.28 6.82
N ARG A 153 20.32 -6.56 5.64
CA ARG A 153 19.63 -5.59 4.77
C ARG A 153 18.24 -6.10 4.42
N THR A 154 17.32 -5.18 4.16
CA THR A 154 15.96 -5.49 3.69
C THR A 154 15.66 -4.75 2.40
N GLU A 155 14.85 -5.37 1.54
CA GLU A 155 14.26 -4.71 0.37
C GLU A 155 12.88 -5.30 0.07
N GLN A 156 11.99 -4.50 -0.52
CA GLN A 156 10.74 -5.02 -1.06
C GLN A 156 11.04 -6.04 -2.18
N ILE A 157 10.20 -7.06 -2.29
CA ILE A 157 10.15 -7.86 -3.51
C ILE A 157 9.20 -7.11 -4.43
N TYR A 158 9.75 -6.45 -5.45
CA TYR A 158 8.98 -5.60 -6.34
C TYR A 158 7.96 -6.41 -7.14
N ILE A 159 6.68 -6.10 -6.96
CA ILE A 159 5.57 -6.76 -7.66
C ILE A 159 5.34 -6.02 -8.97
N HIS A 160 5.93 -6.55 -10.04
CA HIS A 160 5.70 -6.07 -11.40
C HIS A 160 4.53 -6.79 -12.10
N SER A 161 3.91 -7.78 -11.45
CA SER A 161 2.81 -8.56 -12.02
C SER A 161 1.57 -7.71 -12.31
N LYS A 162 0.87 -8.02 -13.41
CA LYS A 162 -0.49 -7.55 -13.68
C LYS A 162 -1.36 -8.78 -13.89
N LEU A 163 -1.92 -9.26 -12.78
CA LEU A 163 -2.56 -10.57 -12.66
C LEU A 163 -3.84 -10.44 -11.84
N LEU A 164 -4.92 -11.01 -12.36
CA LEU A 164 -6.18 -11.20 -11.65
C LEU A 164 -6.55 -12.68 -11.69
N ILE A 165 -6.84 -13.28 -10.53
CA ILE A 165 -7.40 -14.63 -10.40
C ILE A 165 -8.74 -14.51 -9.68
N VAL A 166 -9.79 -15.08 -10.27
CA VAL A 166 -11.16 -15.03 -9.73
C VAL A 166 -11.67 -16.45 -9.53
N ASP A 167 -12.09 -16.75 -8.29
CA ASP A 167 -12.75 -17.99 -7.86
C ASP A 167 -12.00 -19.30 -8.20
N ASP A 168 -10.68 -19.25 -8.41
CA ASP A 168 -9.90 -20.35 -9.00
C ASP A 168 -10.49 -20.83 -10.36
N ARG A 169 -11.16 -19.96 -11.11
CA ARG A 169 -11.77 -20.26 -12.43
C ARG A 169 -11.20 -19.42 -13.56
N HIS A 170 -11.03 -18.13 -13.33
CA HIS A 170 -10.62 -17.20 -14.36
C HIS A 170 -9.30 -16.55 -14.00
N VAL A 171 -8.40 -16.48 -14.98
CA VAL A 171 -7.13 -15.75 -14.86
C VAL A 171 -7.06 -14.72 -15.96
N ILE A 172 -6.74 -13.48 -15.62
CA ILE A 172 -6.32 -12.46 -16.58
C ILE A 172 -4.89 -12.08 -16.24
N LEU A 173 -4.00 -12.12 -17.23
CA LEU A 173 -2.62 -11.65 -17.08
C LEU A 173 -2.19 -10.88 -18.31
N GLY A 174 -1.26 -9.95 -18.14
CA GLY A 174 -0.80 -9.11 -19.24
C GLY A 174 0.20 -8.05 -18.80
N SER A 175 0.29 -7.00 -19.61
CA SER A 175 1.13 -5.82 -19.35
C SER A 175 0.35 -4.67 -18.68
N ALA A 176 -0.98 -4.66 -18.81
CA ALA A 176 -1.83 -3.55 -18.38
C ALA A 176 -1.86 -3.37 -16.85
N ASN A 177 -1.30 -2.27 -16.35
CA ASN A 177 -1.40 -1.88 -14.94
C ASN A 177 -2.84 -1.44 -14.58
N ILE A 178 -3.15 -1.43 -13.28
CA ILE A 178 -4.40 -0.83 -12.78
C ILE A 178 -4.20 0.69 -12.66
N ASN A 179 -4.22 1.38 -13.80
CA ASN A 179 -4.18 2.84 -13.90
C ASN A 179 -4.75 3.30 -15.26
N ASP A 180 -5.06 4.59 -15.39
CA ASP A 180 -5.63 5.11 -16.65
C ASP A 180 -4.67 5.04 -17.84
N ARG A 181 -3.35 5.03 -17.58
CA ARG A 181 -2.32 4.91 -18.63
C ARG A 181 -2.48 3.58 -19.39
N SER A 182 -2.69 2.49 -18.68
CA SER A 182 -2.90 1.16 -19.27
C SER A 182 -4.38 0.87 -19.59
N GLN A 183 -5.34 1.42 -18.84
CA GLN A 183 -6.76 1.02 -18.94
C GLN A 183 -7.60 1.88 -19.89
N SER A 184 -7.10 3.04 -20.35
CA SER A 184 -7.89 3.95 -21.20
C SER A 184 -7.96 3.56 -22.67
N GLY A 185 -7.04 2.71 -23.14
CA GLY A 185 -6.91 2.34 -24.56
C GLY A 185 -6.45 3.47 -25.49
N LYS A 186 -6.28 4.70 -24.98
CA LYS A 186 -5.85 5.89 -25.75
C LYS A 186 -4.45 6.38 -25.40
N ARG A 187 -3.76 5.67 -24.50
CA ARG A 187 -2.44 6.03 -23.98
C ARG A 187 -1.45 4.93 -24.34
N ASP A 188 -1.09 4.05 -23.41
CA ASP A 188 -0.15 2.98 -23.69
C ASP A 188 -0.83 1.83 -24.45
N SER A 189 -0.07 1.20 -25.34
CA SER A 189 -0.48 -0.05 -25.97
C SER A 189 -0.21 -1.20 -25.00
N GLU A 190 -1.24 -1.96 -24.67
CA GLU A 190 -1.18 -3.05 -23.70
C GLU A 190 -1.73 -4.33 -24.29
N LEU A 191 -1.23 -5.48 -23.82
CA LEU A 191 -1.77 -6.79 -24.14
C LEU A 191 -2.17 -7.50 -22.86
N ALA A 192 -3.32 -8.18 -22.90
CA ALA A 192 -3.78 -9.06 -21.85
C ALA A 192 -4.43 -10.30 -22.46
N VAL A 193 -4.28 -11.43 -21.78
CA VAL A 193 -4.92 -12.69 -22.14
C VAL A 193 -5.77 -13.17 -20.97
N MET A 194 -6.94 -13.71 -21.30
CA MET A 194 -7.78 -14.45 -20.35
C MET A 194 -7.47 -15.93 -20.52
N LEU A 195 -6.97 -16.56 -19.47
CA LEU A 195 -6.75 -18.01 -19.48
C LEU A 195 -8.06 -18.69 -19.10
N LEU A 196 -8.55 -19.53 -20.02
CA LEU A 196 -9.68 -20.41 -19.83
C LEU A 196 -9.17 -21.84 -20.00
N ASP A 197 -9.46 -22.68 -19.03
CA ASP A 197 -9.14 -24.10 -19.06
C ASP A 197 -10.46 -24.89 -19.03
N SER A 198 -10.50 -26.01 -19.75
CA SER A 198 -11.63 -26.93 -19.78
C SER A 198 -11.56 -27.99 -18.68
N ALA A 199 -10.38 -28.19 -18.07
CA ALA A 199 -10.22 -29.13 -16.97
C ALA A 199 -10.78 -28.52 -15.68
N GLU A 200 -11.81 -29.16 -15.15
CA GLU A 200 -12.53 -28.74 -13.95
C GLU A 200 -12.36 -29.75 -12.80
N GLU A 201 -12.35 -29.27 -11.57
CA GLU A 201 -12.38 -30.10 -10.37
C GLU A 201 -13.30 -29.49 -9.29
N LYS A 202 -13.75 -30.32 -8.35
CA LYS A 202 -14.56 -29.85 -7.20
C LYS A 202 -13.66 -29.49 -6.03
N LYS A 203 -13.78 -28.26 -5.54
CA LYS A 203 -13.08 -27.79 -4.33
C LYS A 203 -14.03 -27.05 -3.41
N THR A 204 -13.71 -27.04 -2.13
CA THR A 204 -14.44 -26.23 -1.15
C THR A 204 -13.85 -24.83 -1.11
N ILE A 205 -14.61 -23.84 -1.56
CA ILE A 205 -14.29 -22.42 -1.41
C ILE A 205 -15.17 -21.89 -0.28
N ARG A 206 -14.51 -21.51 0.84
CA ARG A 206 -15.11 -21.25 2.16
C ARG A 206 -15.93 -22.44 2.66
N ASP A 207 -17.24 -22.41 2.46
CA ASP A 207 -18.24 -23.37 2.94
C ASP A 207 -18.95 -24.10 1.79
N ARG A 208 -18.63 -23.79 0.53
CA ARG A 208 -19.35 -24.31 -0.64
C ARG A 208 -18.44 -25.11 -1.55
N VAL A 209 -18.90 -26.31 -1.92
CA VAL A 209 -18.28 -27.11 -2.99
C VAL A 209 -18.56 -26.44 -4.32
N THR A 210 -17.51 -25.90 -4.93
CA THR A 210 -17.53 -25.12 -6.16
C THR A 210 -16.73 -25.84 -7.24
N THR A 211 -17.15 -25.72 -8.48
CA THR A 211 -16.34 -26.13 -9.63
C THR A 211 -15.25 -25.09 -9.86
N VAL A 212 -13.99 -25.51 -9.82
CA VAL A 212 -12.83 -24.67 -10.11
C VAL A 212 -12.10 -25.19 -11.35
N ASN A 213 -11.31 -24.33 -11.99
CA ASN A 213 -10.48 -24.70 -13.13
C ASN A 213 -9.08 -25.09 -12.64
N THR A 214 -8.56 -26.20 -13.14
CA THR A 214 -7.29 -26.76 -12.63
C THR A 214 -6.12 -25.81 -12.84
N LEU A 215 -6.04 -25.14 -14.00
CA LEU A 215 -5.00 -24.16 -14.29
C LEU A 215 -5.03 -22.95 -13.34
N ALA A 216 -6.22 -22.36 -13.15
CA ALA A 216 -6.39 -21.16 -12.32
C ALA A 216 -6.08 -21.47 -10.85
N ARG A 217 -6.61 -22.58 -10.33
CA ARG A 217 -6.27 -23.08 -8.99
C ARG A 217 -4.76 -23.32 -8.86
N LYS A 218 -4.17 -24.08 -9.78
CA LYS A 218 -2.73 -24.42 -9.73
C LYS A 218 -1.86 -23.17 -9.70
N LEU A 219 -2.13 -22.19 -10.57
CA LEU A 219 -1.39 -20.92 -10.57
C LEU A 219 -1.46 -20.22 -9.21
N ARG A 220 -2.65 -20.12 -8.62
CA ARG A 220 -2.86 -19.50 -7.31
C ARG A 220 -2.16 -20.28 -6.18
N VAL A 221 -2.22 -21.61 -6.20
CA VAL A 221 -1.48 -22.50 -5.28
C VAL A 221 0.03 -22.28 -5.38
N ASP A 222 0.58 -22.27 -6.60
CA ASP A 222 2.02 -22.13 -6.84
C ASP A 222 2.53 -20.75 -6.40
N LEU A 223 1.77 -19.69 -6.69
CA LEU A 223 2.08 -18.33 -6.24
C LEU A 223 2.08 -18.23 -4.72
N TRP A 224 1.08 -18.81 -4.05
CA TRP A 224 1.02 -18.83 -2.59
C TRP A 224 2.19 -19.62 -2.00
N ASN A 225 2.50 -20.81 -2.51
CA ASN A 225 3.67 -21.58 -2.07
C ASN A 225 4.98 -20.78 -2.23
N LYS A 226 5.14 -20.05 -3.34
CA LYS A 226 6.28 -19.16 -3.56
C LYS A 226 6.32 -18.02 -2.53
N HIS A 227 5.20 -17.33 -2.32
CA HIS A 227 5.12 -16.20 -1.38
C HIS A 227 5.22 -16.62 0.09
N PHE A 228 4.82 -17.84 0.44
CA PHE A 228 5.05 -18.45 1.75
C PHE A 228 6.46 -19.03 1.92
N ALA A 229 7.33 -18.89 0.91
CA ALA A 229 8.67 -19.45 0.86
C ALA A 229 8.72 -20.98 1.04
N ILE A 230 7.62 -21.69 0.73
CA ILE A 230 7.51 -23.16 0.85
C ILE A 230 8.33 -23.82 -0.25
N THR A 231 8.16 -23.41 -1.52
CA THR A 231 8.92 -23.99 -2.64
C THR A 231 10.39 -23.61 -2.62
N GLY A 232 10.73 -22.39 -2.17
CA GLY A 232 12.09 -21.85 -2.22
C GLY A 232 12.92 -22.05 -0.95
N GLY A 233 12.35 -22.60 0.13
CA GLY A 233 13.07 -22.86 1.38
C GLY A 233 13.44 -21.61 2.21
N GLY A 234 13.09 -20.40 1.75
CA GLY A 234 13.43 -19.16 2.44
C GLY A 234 14.93 -18.84 2.41
N ASN A 235 15.46 -18.24 3.47
CA ASN A 235 16.90 -18.01 3.68
C ASN A 235 17.28 -18.08 5.18
N ASP A 236 18.46 -17.58 5.53
CA ASP A 236 18.96 -17.58 6.91
C ASP A 236 18.08 -16.74 7.86
N LEU A 237 17.45 -15.68 7.36
CA LEU A 237 16.63 -14.73 8.13
C LEU A 237 15.11 -14.95 7.98
N VAL A 238 14.64 -15.30 6.78
CA VAL A 238 13.23 -15.51 6.44
C VAL A 238 12.98 -17.01 6.29
N LYS A 239 12.21 -17.60 7.20
CA LYS A 239 11.93 -19.04 7.18
C LYS A 239 10.68 -19.35 6.35
N PRO A 240 10.54 -20.58 5.82
CA PRO A 240 9.29 -21.02 5.22
C PRO A 240 8.12 -20.90 6.20
N ALA A 241 7.00 -20.36 5.72
CA ALA A 241 5.74 -20.37 6.47
C ALA A 241 5.06 -21.74 6.33
N ALA A 242 5.72 -22.82 6.77
CA ALA A 242 5.28 -24.21 6.52
C ALA A 242 3.83 -24.49 6.97
N ALA A 243 3.39 -23.86 8.08
CA ALA A 243 2.01 -23.97 8.56
C ALA A 243 0.96 -23.47 7.55
N MET A 244 1.34 -22.60 6.61
CA MET A 244 0.44 -22.09 5.58
C MET A 244 -0.01 -23.17 4.59
N ALA A 245 0.74 -24.28 4.46
CA ALA A 245 0.36 -25.41 3.60
C ALA A 245 -1.05 -25.96 3.92
N ALA A 246 -1.49 -25.90 5.18
CA ALA A 246 -2.82 -26.35 5.62
C ALA A 246 -3.99 -25.43 5.16
N PHE A 247 -3.67 -24.23 4.67
CA PHE A 247 -4.65 -23.20 4.30
C PHE A 247 -4.72 -22.94 2.79
N ILE A 248 -3.67 -23.32 2.03
CA ILE A 248 -3.53 -23.00 0.60
C ILE A 248 -4.71 -23.49 -0.26
N GLU A 249 -5.36 -24.58 0.12
CA GLU A 249 -6.48 -25.14 -0.64
C GLU A 249 -7.83 -24.45 -0.38
N ARG A 250 -7.90 -23.57 0.61
CA ARG A 250 -9.16 -22.96 1.07
C ARG A 250 -9.03 -21.43 1.08
N PRO A 251 -8.88 -20.79 -0.09
CA PRO A 251 -8.50 -19.38 -0.17
C PRO A 251 -9.54 -18.42 0.39
N ALA A 252 -10.80 -18.81 0.50
CA ALA A 252 -11.87 -17.96 1.05
C ALA A 252 -12.33 -18.38 2.47
N ALA A 253 -11.66 -19.36 3.09
CA ALA A 253 -12.01 -19.76 4.46
C ALA A 253 -11.56 -18.69 5.47
N ASP A 254 -12.38 -18.46 6.49
CA ASP A 254 -12.14 -17.42 7.49
C ASP A 254 -10.83 -17.66 8.24
N GLU A 255 -10.47 -18.93 8.50
CA GLU A 255 -9.20 -19.29 9.13
C GLU A 255 -8.00 -19.04 8.21
N THR A 256 -8.15 -19.24 6.90
CA THR A 256 -7.09 -18.94 5.91
C THR A 256 -6.85 -17.45 5.83
N ILE A 257 -7.92 -16.66 5.75
CA ILE A 257 -7.86 -15.19 5.73
C ILE A 257 -7.16 -14.69 7.00
N ALA A 258 -7.62 -15.14 8.17
CA ALA A 258 -7.05 -14.73 9.46
C ALA A 258 -5.57 -15.15 9.60
N ALA A 259 -5.21 -16.35 9.15
CA ALA A 259 -3.83 -16.84 9.19
C ALA A 259 -2.88 -15.99 8.33
N ILE A 260 -3.29 -15.65 7.11
CA ILE A 260 -2.50 -14.78 6.21
C ILE A 260 -2.39 -13.37 6.79
N GLN A 261 -3.50 -12.79 7.26
CA GLN A 261 -3.51 -11.46 7.87
C GLN A 261 -2.59 -11.39 9.09
N LYS A 262 -2.69 -12.38 9.99
CA LYS A 262 -1.84 -12.45 11.18
C LYS A 262 -0.37 -12.55 10.81
N MET A 263 0.00 -13.45 9.91
CA MET A 263 1.39 -13.61 9.47
C MET A 263 1.93 -12.33 8.82
N ALA A 264 1.14 -11.71 7.94
CA ALA A 264 1.52 -10.47 7.27
C ALA A 264 1.69 -9.30 8.25
N PHE A 265 0.83 -9.22 9.27
CA PHE A 265 0.93 -8.24 10.36
C PHE A 265 2.18 -8.48 11.24
N ASP A 266 2.40 -9.72 11.67
CA ASP A 266 3.58 -10.11 12.46
C ASP A 266 4.87 -9.75 11.70
N ASN A 267 4.96 -10.10 10.41
CA ASN A 267 6.11 -9.77 9.56
C ASN A 267 6.29 -8.26 9.42
N ALA A 268 5.22 -7.50 9.17
CA ALA A 268 5.29 -6.04 9.05
C ALA A 268 5.82 -5.39 10.33
N ASN A 269 5.40 -5.86 11.51
CA ASN A 269 5.89 -5.37 12.80
C ASN A 269 7.36 -5.72 13.06
N ILE A 270 7.78 -6.93 12.69
CA ILE A 270 9.19 -7.32 12.78
C ILE A 270 10.04 -6.42 11.86
N TYR A 271 9.62 -6.20 10.62
CA TYR A 271 10.31 -5.30 9.69
C TYR A 271 10.33 -3.85 10.19
N LYS A 272 9.20 -3.29 10.66
CA LYS A 272 9.13 -1.93 11.26
C LYS A 272 10.14 -1.77 12.40
N LYS A 273 10.17 -2.74 13.33
CA LYS A 273 11.07 -2.71 14.49
C LYS A 273 12.54 -2.83 14.09
N THR A 274 12.85 -3.64 13.08
CA THR A 274 14.22 -3.96 12.67
C THR A 274 14.80 -2.91 11.71
N PHE A 275 13.96 -2.35 10.85
CA PHE A 275 14.34 -1.41 9.79
C PHE A 275 13.44 -0.17 9.86
N PRO A 276 13.71 0.77 10.76
CA PRO A 276 12.82 1.93 10.98
C PRO A 276 12.75 2.88 9.77
N HIS A 277 13.62 2.69 8.78
CA HIS A 277 13.73 3.48 7.56
C HIS A 277 12.85 2.98 6.39
N ILE A 278 12.02 1.94 6.59
CA ILE A 278 11.06 1.47 5.58
C ILE A 278 9.68 2.12 5.81
N PRO A 279 8.78 2.10 4.82
CA PRO A 279 7.38 2.47 5.03
C PRO A 279 6.69 1.62 6.11
N TRP A 280 5.99 2.26 7.04
CA TRP A 280 5.26 1.59 8.12
C TRP A 280 4.01 2.36 8.52
N THR A 281 3.17 1.71 9.32
CA THR A 281 1.95 2.25 9.91
C THR A 281 1.92 1.85 11.37
N ASP A 282 1.38 2.71 12.24
CA ASP A 282 1.00 2.31 13.59
C ASP A 282 -0.46 1.89 13.65
N THR A 283 -0.72 0.85 14.44
CA THR A 283 -2.02 0.19 14.54
C THR A 283 -2.56 0.21 15.96
N SER A 284 -2.05 1.08 16.85
CA SER A 284 -2.66 1.28 18.16
C SER A 284 -4.10 1.78 17.97
N GLU A 285 -5.06 1.00 18.47
CA GLU A 285 -6.50 1.27 18.31
C GLU A 285 -6.95 2.52 19.08
N ASP A 286 -6.13 2.98 20.05
CA ASP A 286 -6.48 4.01 21.03
C ASP A 286 -5.76 5.37 20.83
N GLU A 287 -4.84 5.48 19.86
CA GLU A 287 -4.08 6.71 19.59
C GLU A 287 -4.30 7.25 18.18
N VAL A 288 -3.91 8.52 17.97
CA VAL A 288 -3.90 9.19 16.67
C VAL A 288 -3.21 8.28 15.64
N GLN A 289 -3.91 7.95 14.54
CA GLN A 289 -3.32 7.16 13.46
C GLN A 289 -2.03 7.81 12.98
N THR A 290 -0.91 7.13 13.18
CA THR A 290 0.41 7.56 12.70
C THR A 290 0.94 6.57 11.67
N GLY A 291 1.82 7.07 10.81
CA GLY A 291 2.56 6.25 9.87
C GLY A 291 3.88 6.92 9.54
N ALA A 292 4.74 6.19 8.82
CA ALA A 292 5.97 6.77 8.31
C ALA A 292 5.65 7.97 7.41
N SER A 293 6.53 8.96 7.43
CA SER A 293 6.46 10.03 6.44
C SER A 293 7.08 9.58 5.11
N LEU A 294 6.65 10.15 3.99
CA LEU A 294 7.43 10.04 2.73
C LEU A 294 8.73 10.87 2.82
N TRP A 295 8.67 12.00 3.52
CA TRP A 295 9.75 12.98 3.73
C TRP A 295 9.96 13.23 5.24
N PRO A 296 11.11 13.01 5.90
CA PRO A 296 12.21 12.07 5.77
C PRO A 296 11.97 10.80 6.65
N VAL A 297 12.56 9.66 6.26
CA VAL A 297 12.50 8.43 7.06
C VAL A 297 13.65 8.44 8.09
N CYS A 298 13.38 9.06 9.24
CA CYS A 298 14.20 8.93 10.45
C CYS A 298 13.40 8.25 11.58
N PRO A 299 14.06 7.58 12.54
CA PRO A 299 13.45 6.62 13.46
C PRO A 299 12.33 7.21 14.33
N PRO A 300 11.46 6.35 14.92
CA PRO A 300 10.25 6.75 15.68
C PRO A 300 10.48 7.66 16.91
N ASN A 301 11.72 8.06 17.19
CA ASN A 301 12.11 8.86 18.36
C ASN A 301 12.59 10.28 18.01
N ILE A 302 12.46 10.71 16.74
CA ILE A 302 12.89 12.05 16.31
C ILE A 302 11.65 12.85 15.92
N SER A 303 11.46 14.01 16.55
CA SER A 303 10.31 14.87 16.28
C SER A 303 10.41 15.49 14.87
N ALA A 304 9.28 15.85 14.26
CA ALA A 304 9.27 16.53 12.95
C ALA A 304 10.10 17.83 12.95
N LYS A 305 10.26 18.48 14.11
CA LYS A 305 11.10 19.66 14.31
C LYS A 305 12.60 19.35 14.19
N ASP A 306 13.02 18.18 14.65
CA ASP A 306 14.42 17.73 14.64
C ASP A 306 14.80 17.08 13.29
N ALA A 307 13.80 16.63 12.52
CA ALA A 307 13.97 16.04 11.20
C ALA A 307 14.37 17.06 10.10
N GLY A 308 14.03 18.34 10.29
CA GLY A 308 14.31 19.41 9.31
C GLY A 308 15.80 19.67 9.03
N ILE A 309 16.68 19.34 9.98
CA ILE A 309 18.15 19.53 9.85
C ILE A 309 18.84 18.28 9.24
N ARG A 310 18.13 17.15 9.10
CA ARG A 310 18.69 15.85 8.65
C ARG A 310 18.11 15.34 7.32
N SER A 311 17.59 16.22 6.47
CA SER A 311 17.15 15.86 5.10
C SER A 311 18.29 15.23 4.26
N ALA A 312 19.55 15.42 4.66
CA ALA A 312 20.74 14.86 4.00
C ALA A 312 21.04 13.38 4.31
N THR A 313 20.40 12.76 5.31
CA THR A 313 20.67 11.36 5.71
C THR A 313 19.44 10.48 5.52
N MET A 314 19.12 10.16 4.27
CA MET A 314 17.99 9.30 3.88
C MET A 314 18.48 8.01 3.21
N PRO A 315 17.70 6.91 3.16
CA PRO A 315 18.13 5.67 2.49
C PRO A 315 18.59 5.81 1.03
N PHE A 316 18.21 6.89 0.35
CA PHE A 316 18.65 7.21 -1.01
C PHE A 316 19.93 8.09 -1.08
N HIS A 317 20.49 8.50 0.06
CA HIS A 317 21.79 9.14 0.19
C HIS A 317 22.84 8.14 0.69
N GLU A 318 24.06 8.19 0.16
CA GLU A 318 25.13 7.27 0.56
C GLU A 318 25.51 7.41 2.04
N ASP A 319 25.50 8.64 2.56
CA ASP A 319 25.92 8.93 3.94
C ASP A 319 24.99 8.29 4.98
N PHE A 320 23.71 8.07 4.65
CA PHE A 320 22.79 7.32 5.49
C PHE A 320 23.32 5.92 5.81
N TRP A 321 23.98 5.26 4.84
CA TRP A 321 24.49 3.90 5.00
C TRP A 321 25.87 3.85 5.65
N LYS A 322 26.63 4.96 5.64
CA LYS A 322 27.90 5.08 6.35
C LYS A 322 27.67 5.10 7.87
N ASP A 323 26.70 5.88 8.33
CA ASP A 323 26.39 6.03 9.75
C ASP A 323 25.48 4.91 10.30
N ASN A 324 24.57 4.36 9.47
CA ASN A 324 23.71 3.22 9.84
C ASN A 324 24.33 1.85 9.49
N ALA A 325 25.65 1.79 9.28
CA ALA A 325 26.37 0.53 9.08
C ALA A 325 26.42 -0.34 10.35
N ALA A 326 26.07 0.22 11.51
CA ALA A 326 26.00 -0.50 12.77
C ALA A 326 25.03 -1.70 12.69
N HIS A 327 25.48 -2.83 13.24
CA HIS A 327 24.82 -4.13 13.16
C HIS A 327 23.34 -4.09 13.54
N VAL A 328 22.46 -4.01 12.54
CA VAL A 328 21.02 -4.25 12.74
C VAL A 328 20.88 -5.67 13.29
N LYS A 329 20.33 -5.81 14.51
CA LYS A 329 20.06 -7.12 15.10
C LYS A 329 19.18 -7.89 14.11
N ALA A 330 19.59 -9.12 13.79
CA ALA A 330 18.87 -9.96 12.84
C ALA A 330 17.40 -10.11 13.28
N PRO A 331 16.44 -9.96 12.35
CA PRO A 331 15.04 -10.16 12.67
C PRO A 331 14.83 -11.64 13.03
N GLU A 332 14.11 -11.87 14.11
CA GLU A 332 13.74 -13.22 14.54
C GLU A 332 12.31 -13.52 14.04
N LYS A 333 12.05 -14.77 13.66
CA LYS A 333 10.71 -15.31 13.38
C LYS A 333 10.00 -14.77 12.12
N LEU A 334 10.72 -14.18 11.16
CA LEU A 334 10.14 -13.88 9.84
C LEU A 334 9.75 -15.17 9.12
N LYS A 335 8.54 -15.20 8.58
CA LYS A 335 7.98 -16.37 7.89
C LYS A 335 7.33 -15.99 6.56
N GLY A 336 7.82 -16.58 5.46
CA GLY A 336 7.38 -16.19 4.12
C GLY A 336 7.67 -14.71 3.82
N TYR A 337 7.16 -14.24 2.70
CA TYR A 337 7.47 -12.91 2.16
C TYR A 337 6.33 -11.91 2.27
N PHE A 338 5.11 -12.36 2.60
CA PHE A 338 3.97 -11.45 2.77
C PHE A 338 4.16 -10.54 3.97
N THR A 339 3.93 -9.24 3.76
CA THR A 339 3.77 -8.27 4.83
C THR A 339 2.51 -7.46 4.60
N LYS A 340 1.91 -6.96 5.68
CA LYS A 340 0.74 -6.08 5.61
C LYS A 340 1.13 -4.77 4.92
N LEU A 341 0.31 -4.31 3.97
CA LEU A 341 0.51 -3.00 3.35
C LEU A 341 0.33 -1.88 4.39
N PRO A 342 1.24 -0.90 4.50
CA PRO A 342 1.15 0.15 5.50
C PRO A 342 0.09 1.20 5.11
N THR A 343 -1.15 1.01 5.57
CA THR A 343 -2.33 1.79 5.16
C THR A 343 -2.38 3.22 5.68
N ASN A 344 -1.58 3.56 6.70
CA ASN A 344 -1.42 4.94 7.19
C ASN A 344 -0.08 5.54 6.77
N TRP A 345 0.67 4.89 5.87
CA TRP A 345 1.88 5.50 5.32
C TRP A 345 1.51 6.80 4.59
N THR A 346 2.25 7.88 4.86
CA THR A 346 1.99 9.24 4.36
C THR A 346 0.68 9.86 4.84
N ILE A 347 0.12 9.40 5.97
CA ILE A 347 -1.12 9.97 6.51
C ILE A 347 -0.93 11.45 6.83
N GLY A 348 -1.83 12.29 6.30
CA GLY A 348 -1.80 13.74 6.50
C GLY A 348 -0.84 14.50 5.59
N GLU A 349 -0.06 13.83 4.74
CA GLU A 349 0.81 14.48 3.74
C GLU A 349 0.07 14.78 2.44
N ASN A 350 0.46 15.87 1.77
CA ASN A 350 0.02 16.17 0.41
C ASN A 350 1.17 16.00 -0.60
N ASN A 351 1.44 14.75 -0.96
CA ASN A 351 2.46 14.39 -1.95
C ASN A 351 1.99 14.54 -3.42
N HIS A 352 1.03 15.43 -3.66
CA HIS A 352 0.51 15.66 -5.00
C HIS A 352 1.57 16.35 -5.90
N PRO A 353 1.87 15.84 -7.11
CA PRO A 353 2.95 16.38 -7.95
C PRO A 353 2.85 17.89 -8.22
N GLY A 354 1.63 18.39 -8.47
CA GLY A 354 1.41 19.83 -8.71
C GLY A 354 1.57 20.73 -7.48
N GLN A 355 1.63 20.18 -6.26
CA GLN A 355 1.93 20.94 -5.04
C GLN A 355 3.37 20.74 -4.58
N MET A 356 3.94 19.55 -4.80
CA MET A 356 5.33 19.28 -4.45
C MET A 356 6.32 20.08 -5.29
N SER A 357 5.99 20.45 -6.53
CA SER A 357 6.81 21.37 -7.33
C SER A 357 6.99 22.72 -6.65
N VAL A 358 5.99 23.20 -5.90
CA VAL A 358 6.07 24.47 -5.15
C VAL A 358 6.96 24.31 -3.91
N MET A 359 6.84 23.20 -3.17
CA MET A 359 7.71 22.93 -2.02
C MET A 359 9.17 22.70 -2.41
N ALA A 360 9.43 21.97 -3.51
CA ALA A 360 10.77 21.77 -4.04
C ALA A 360 11.42 23.09 -4.51
N LEU A 361 10.63 23.99 -5.09
CA LEU A 361 11.10 25.34 -5.46
C LEU A 361 11.47 26.16 -4.22
N THR A 362 10.67 26.13 -3.15
CA THR A 362 10.98 26.87 -1.91
C THR A 362 12.19 26.29 -1.15
N MET A 363 12.43 24.99 -1.19
CA MET A 363 13.61 24.37 -0.53
C MET A 363 14.92 24.61 -1.30
N LEU A 364 14.86 24.89 -2.60
CA LEU A 364 16.02 25.32 -3.39
C LEU A 364 16.38 26.80 -3.12
N GLU A 365 15.42 27.62 -2.72
CA GLU A 365 15.70 29.02 -2.33
C GLU A 365 16.38 29.12 -0.96
N GLU A 366 16.02 28.26 0.01
CA GLU A 366 16.65 28.25 1.34
C GLU A 366 18.09 27.74 1.34
N THR A 367 18.47 26.87 0.38
CA THR A 367 19.85 26.36 0.26
C THR A 367 20.82 27.36 -0.36
N ASN A 368 20.34 28.36 -1.09
CA ASN A 368 21.17 29.47 -1.60
C ASN A 368 21.47 30.55 -0.53
N GLY A 369 20.96 30.41 0.69
CA GLY A 369 21.17 31.35 1.80
C GLY A 369 22.32 31.02 2.76
N LEU A 370 22.98 29.87 2.61
CA LEU A 370 24.11 29.47 3.45
C LEU A 370 25.42 29.55 2.67
N THR A 371 25.99 30.76 2.58
CA THR A 371 27.40 30.93 2.23
C THR A 371 28.28 30.36 3.35
N PRO A 372 29.30 29.54 3.07
CA PRO A 372 30.27 29.13 4.08
C PRO A 372 31.13 30.34 4.45
N GLN A 373 31.11 30.73 5.73
CA GLN A 373 32.15 31.57 6.31
C GLN A 373 33.43 30.74 6.48
N THR A 374 34.49 31.08 5.74
CA THR A 374 35.90 30.81 6.04
C THR A 374 36.69 31.95 5.37
N GLY A 375 37.57 32.75 5.99
CA GLY A 375 38.56 32.41 6.99
C GLY A 375 39.96 32.53 6.36
N GLU A 376 40.54 33.73 6.45
CA GLU A 376 41.95 34.17 6.24
C GLU A 376 42.66 34.10 4.85
N PRO A 377 43.43 35.15 4.49
CA PRO A 377 44.27 35.19 3.29
C PRO A 377 45.66 34.63 3.60
N ASN A 378 46.09 33.59 2.88
CA ASN A 378 47.49 33.15 2.90
C ASN A 378 48.20 33.53 1.61
N ALA A 379 49.35 34.18 1.79
CA ALA A 379 50.20 34.71 0.76
C ALA A 379 51.09 33.64 0.10
N ALA A 380 51.57 33.99 -1.10
CA ALA A 380 52.77 33.49 -1.79
C ALA A 380 52.67 32.20 -2.65
N ALA A 381 52.63 32.42 -3.97
CA ALA A 381 53.53 31.82 -4.98
C ALA A 381 53.35 32.62 -6.28
N GLN A 382 54.21 33.62 -6.52
CA GLN A 382 55.39 33.55 -7.41
C GLN A 382 55.05 33.72 -8.90
N GLU A 383 55.50 34.85 -9.45
CA GLU A 383 55.97 35.02 -10.84
C GLU A 383 56.86 33.82 -11.22
N ILE A 384 57.12 33.47 -12.48
CA ILE A 384 57.86 34.23 -13.50
C ILE A 384 57.63 33.54 -14.86
N ALA A 385 57.70 34.37 -15.90
CA ALA A 385 58.28 34.10 -17.21
C ALA A 385 59.52 33.17 -17.25
#